data_AF-A0A9P4GC87-F1
#
_entry.id   AF-A0A9P4GC87-F1
#
_cell.length_a   1.000
_cell.length_b   1.000
_cell.length_c   1.000
_cell.angle_alpha   90.00
_cell.angle_beta   90.00
_cell.angle_gamma   90.00
#
_symmetry.space_group_name_H-M   'P 1'
#
loop_
_entity.id
_entity.type
_entity.pdbx_description
1 polymer ?
#
loop_
_entity_poly.entity_id
_entity_poly.type
_entity_poly.pdbx_seq_one_letter_code
_entity_poly.pdbx_strand_id
1 'polypeptide(L)'
;MTVWDTVFGDLKEPKKAGRKILSAIPVKDIDILSWSYGDRQKLVSKGNRIRIFAGDVLITDISRPLFRATSEIAAVILRNGDVKLPDDTDIGGVIQIVNHLEAVIKFKHKPNQLSKNMTMLESLSICAAANLLGMSRYVDHIYKRCEALLRKGLPTYENLDAIIAFSKHHERLFSIVVNDLAVHVRDDTIPDVEEFNAYLMLNPILDATIKEVNEKYATNLLRQAEREERRIPFWDEKKAKAATLEISCQKKALETIPKDRKFTSEERMHWLRTKGKQPPKGC
;
A
#
# COMPACT_ATOMS: atom_id res chain seq x y z
N MET A 1 -20.91 28.31 12.39
CA MET A 1 -19.44 28.18 12.38
C MET A 1 -19.05 27.72 10.99
N THR A 2 -18.46 28.59 10.18
CA THR A 2 -18.19 28.29 8.75
C THR A 2 -16.85 27.56 8.62
N VAL A 3 -16.69 26.73 7.59
CA VAL A 3 -15.43 26.01 7.25
C VAL A 3 -14.23 26.98 7.14
N TRP A 4 -14.51 28.26 6.90
CA TRP A 4 -13.54 29.33 6.69
C TRP A 4 -12.78 29.75 7.95
N ASP A 5 -13.46 29.83 9.10
CA ASP A 5 -12.81 30.16 10.38
C ASP A 5 -11.84 29.06 10.84
N THR A 6 -11.92 27.87 10.21
CA THR A 6 -11.14 26.68 10.56
C THR A 6 -9.86 26.52 9.74
N VAL A 7 -9.87 26.91 8.47
CA VAL A 7 -8.77 26.66 7.52
C VAL A 7 -7.81 27.86 7.39
N PHE A 8 -8.27 29.07 7.71
CA PHE A 8 -7.56 30.32 7.40
C PHE A 8 -7.27 31.20 8.62
N GLY A 9 -7.09 30.60 9.80
CA GLY A 9 -6.55 31.31 10.96
C GLY A 9 -5.13 31.79 10.64
N ASP A 10 -5.02 33.01 10.12
CA ASP A 10 -3.75 33.67 9.88
C ASP A 10 -2.93 33.69 11.17
N LEU A 11 -1.72 33.13 11.09
CA LEU A 11 -0.61 33.39 12.00
C LEU A 11 -0.25 34.88 11.89
N LYS A 12 -1.09 35.78 12.43
CA LYS A 12 -0.65 37.12 12.78
C LYS A 12 0.42 36.95 13.85
N GLU A 13 1.64 37.37 13.55
CA GLU A 13 2.70 37.49 14.55
C GLU A 13 2.16 38.30 15.73
N PRO A 14 2.09 37.72 16.94
CA PRO A 14 1.43 38.39 18.04
C PRO A 14 2.31 39.55 18.54
N LYS A 15 1.77 40.78 18.47
CA LYS A 15 2.13 41.79 19.46
C LYS A 15 1.84 41.20 20.84
N LYS A 16 2.88 41.14 21.68
CA LYS A 16 2.90 40.53 23.02
C LYS A 16 1.69 40.94 23.87
N ALA A 17 0.65 40.10 23.93
CA ALA A 17 -0.35 40.11 24.98
C ALA A 17 -1.05 38.75 25.06
N GLY A 18 -0.93 38.07 26.21
CA GLY A 18 -1.77 36.96 26.69
C GLY A 18 -2.22 35.91 25.67
N ARG A 19 -1.37 34.91 25.41
CA ARG A 19 -1.66 33.81 24.47
C ARG A 19 -2.68 32.84 25.08
N LYS A 20 -3.98 33.05 24.84
CA LYS A 20 -4.97 31.97 24.89
C LYS A 20 -4.60 30.98 23.79
N ILE A 21 -4.25 29.75 24.18
CA ILE A 21 -4.06 28.63 23.25
C ILE A 21 -5.44 28.32 22.68
N LEU A 22 -5.76 28.92 21.52
CA LEU A 22 -6.90 28.49 20.73
C LEU A 22 -6.60 27.05 20.29
N SER A 23 -7.40 26.12 20.79
CA SER A 23 -7.34 24.72 20.40
C SER A 23 -7.38 24.63 18.88
N ALA A 24 -6.35 24.02 18.28
CA ALA A 24 -6.29 23.73 16.86
C ALA A 24 -7.58 22.99 16.49
N ILE A 25 -8.49 23.69 15.81
CA ILE A 25 -9.68 23.04 15.29
C ILE A 25 -9.16 22.07 14.23
N PRO A 26 -9.47 20.78 14.33
CA PRO A 26 -9.00 19.80 13.36
C PRO A 26 -9.44 20.29 11.97
N VAL A 27 -8.48 20.51 11.08
CA VAL A 27 -8.76 20.72 9.66
C VAL A 27 -9.60 19.53 9.26
N LYS A 28 -10.90 19.76 9.10
CA LYS A 28 -11.83 18.73 8.70
C LYS A 28 -11.31 18.21 7.36
N ASP A 29 -10.89 16.96 7.37
CA ASP A 29 -10.32 16.23 6.23
C ASP A 29 -11.39 16.01 5.15
N ILE A 30 -11.90 17.10 4.61
CA ILE A 30 -13.01 17.12 3.65
C ILE A 30 -12.42 17.46 2.30
N ASP A 31 -12.49 16.47 1.41
CA ASP A 31 -12.13 16.57 0.00
C ASP A 31 -12.87 17.73 -0.70
N ILE A 32 -12.13 18.60 -1.38
CA ILE A 32 -12.68 19.75 -2.12
C ILE A 32 -13.65 19.33 -3.24
N LEU A 33 -13.57 18.09 -3.73
CA LEU A 33 -14.49 17.55 -4.72
C LEU A 33 -15.92 17.42 -4.16
N SER A 34 -16.06 17.33 -2.84
CA SER A 34 -17.35 17.26 -2.15
C SER A 34 -17.92 18.62 -1.74
N TRP A 35 -17.15 19.71 -1.89
CA TRP A 35 -17.55 21.04 -1.43
C TRP A 35 -18.67 21.65 -2.29
N SER A 36 -19.35 22.67 -1.75
CA SER A 36 -20.23 23.51 -2.55
C SER A 36 -19.41 24.36 -3.54
N TYR A 37 -20.01 24.76 -4.67
CA TYR A 37 -19.35 25.67 -5.60
C TYR A 37 -18.94 27.00 -4.92
N GLY A 38 -19.81 27.54 -4.07
CA GLY A 38 -19.52 28.77 -3.33
C GLY A 38 -18.31 28.65 -2.40
N ASP A 39 -18.11 27.50 -1.76
CA ASP A 39 -16.93 27.27 -0.91
C ASP A 39 -15.66 27.05 -1.73
N ARG A 40 -15.74 26.34 -2.87
CA ARG A 40 -14.61 26.19 -3.80
C ARG A 40 -14.15 27.54 -4.36
N GLN A 41 -15.09 28.42 -4.71
CA GLN A 41 -14.77 29.75 -5.28
C GLN A 41 -13.97 30.63 -4.33
N LYS A 42 -14.16 30.49 -3.02
CA LYS A 42 -13.38 31.24 -2.04
C LYS A 42 -11.90 30.80 -2.00
N LEU A 43 -11.56 29.62 -2.55
CA LEU A 43 -10.16 29.20 -2.76
C LEU A 43 -9.49 29.96 -3.92
N VAL A 44 -10.25 30.66 -4.76
CA VAL A 44 -9.76 31.56 -5.81
C VAL A 44 -9.44 32.93 -5.18
N SER A 45 -8.44 33.02 -4.31
CA SER A 45 -8.02 34.32 -3.79
C SER A 45 -7.19 35.06 -4.85
N LYS A 46 -7.65 36.25 -5.26
CA LYS A 46 -6.84 37.14 -6.10
C LYS A 46 -5.60 37.60 -5.31
N GLY A 47 -4.40 37.31 -5.81
CA GLY A 47 -3.13 37.92 -5.36
C GLY A 47 -2.16 37.03 -4.58
N ASN A 48 -2.62 35.97 -3.89
CA ASN A 48 -1.73 35.08 -3.13
C ASN A 48 -1.53 33.75 -3.85
N ARG A 49 -0.50 33.67 -4.70
CA ARG A 49 -0.10 32.44 -5.41
C ARG A 49 1.19 31.88 -4.81
N ILE A 50 1.28 30.56 -4.77
CA ILE A 50 2.47 29.79 -4.42
C ILE A 50 3.16 29.42 -5.72
N ARG A 51 4.47 29.65 -5.80
CA ARG A 51 5.29 29.24 -6.95
C ARG A 51 5.88 27.86 -6.69
N ILE A 52 5.77 26.96 -7.67
CA ILE A 52 6.29 25.60 -7.58
C ILE A 52 7.49 25.49 -8.52
N PHE A 53 8.64 25.11 -7.96
CA PHE A 53 9.90 24.95 -8.68
C PHE A 53 10.33 23.48 -8.68
N ALA A 54 10.98 23.02 -9.75
CA ALA A 54 11.85 21.85 -9.74
C ALA A 54 13.28 22.35 -9.90
N GLY A 55 14.09 22.18 -8.85
CA GLY A 55 15.35 22.90 -8.72
C GLY A 55 15.17 24.41 -8.76
N ASP A 56 15.75 25.04 -9.78
CA ASP A 56 15.67 26.48 -10.01
C ASP A 56 14.67 26.86 -11.14
N VAL A 57 14.02 25.88 -11.75
CA VAL A 57 13.05 26.11 -12.83
C VAL A 57 11.65 26.29 -12.25
N LEU A 58 11.03 27.44 -12.50
CA LEU A 58 9.63 27.68 -12.18
C LEU A 58 8.75 26.82 -13.10
N ILE A 59 8.03 25.86 -12.52
CA ILE A 59 7.13 24.96 -13.26
C ILE A 59 5.76 25.61 -13.46
N THR A 60 5.14 25.99 -12.35
CA THR A 60 3.76 26.49 -12.32
C THR A 60 3.51 27.24 -11.01
N ASP A 61 2.33 27.82 -10.88
CA ASP A 61 1.86 28.42 -9.65
C ASP A 61 0.44 27.98 -9.30
N ILE A 62 0.09 28.05 -8.02
CA ILE A 62 -1.23 27.63 -7.52
C ILE A 62 -1.70 28.61 -6.46
N SER A 63 -3.02 28.85 -6.39
CA SER A 63 -3.60 29.67 -5.31
C SER A 63 -3.20 29.13 -3.93
N ARG A 64 -2.68 29.98 -3.04
CA ARG A 64 -2.21 29.59 -1.69
C ARG A 64 -3.32 28.92 -0.86
N PRO A 65 -4.56 29.44 -0.83
CA PRO A 65 -5.69 28.74 -0.23
C PRO A 65 -5.96 27.36 -0.80
N LEU A 66 -5.93 27.20 -2.13
CA LEU A 66 -6.17 25.92 -2.78
C LEU A 66 -5.10 24.90 -2.36
N PHE A 67 -3.83 25.29 -2.39
CA PHE A 67 -2.73 24.42 -1.99
C PHE A 67 -2.85 23.95 -0.55
N ARG A 68 -3.15 24.86 0.38
CA ARG A 68 -3.36 24.51 1.79
C ARG A 68 -4.56 23.60 2.03
N ALA A 69 -5.60 23.72 1.21
CA ALA A 69 -6.79 22.88 1.30
C ALA A 69 -6.58 21.48 0.69
N THR A 70 -5.58 21.30 -0.17
CA THR A 70 -5.41 20.08 -0.97
C THR A 70 -4.16 19.28 -0.58
N SER A 71 -3.11 19.94 -0.12
CA SER A 71 -1.85 19.31 0.27
C SER A 71 -1.81 18.98 1.76
N GLU A 72 -1.63 17.70 2.08
CA GLU A 72 -1.50 17.19 3.44
C GLU A 72 -0.20 17.65 4.12
N ILE A 73 0.82 17.96 3.32
CA ILE A 73 2.14 18.38 3.78
C ILE A 73 2.41 19.87 3.53
N ALA A 74 1.37 20.66 3.19
CA ALA A 74 1.49 22.06 2.81
C ALA A 74 2.28 22.89 3.84
N ALA A 75 2.08 22.62 5.13
CA ALA A 75 2.76 23.32 6.22
C ALA A 75 4.28 23.06 6.25
N VAL A 76 4.72 21.90 5.73
CA VAL A 76 6.13 21.46 5.73
C VAL A 76 6.84 21.94 4.48
N ILE A 77 6.20 21.83 3.32
CA ILE A 77 6.85 22.08 2.02
C ILE A 77 6.80 23.54 1.58
N LEU A 78 5.87 24.33 2.11
CA LEU A 78 5.74 25.75 1.76
C LEU A 78 6.75 26.62 2.53
N ARG A 79 7.69 27.25 1.82
CA ARG A 79 8.70 28.15 2.39
C ARG A 79 8.66 29.49 1.66
N ASN A 80 8.35 30.57 2.38
CA ASN A 80 8.31 31.93 1.84
C ASN A 80 7.41 32.12 0.60
N GLY A 81 6.36 31.30 0.45
CA GLY A 81 5.48 31.35 -0.72
C GLY A 81 5.93 30.47 -1.89
N ASP A 82 7.02 29.72 -1.73
CA ASP A 82 7.57 28.84 -2.73
C ASP A 82 7.55 27.38 -2.26
N VAL A 83 7.39 26.46 -3.21
CA VAL A 83 7.54 25.01 -3.03
C VAL A 83 8.68 24.57 -3.94
N LYS A 84 9.71 23.95 -3.36
CA LYS A 84 10.86 23.42 -4.11
C LYS A 84 10.79 21.90 -4.14
N LEU A 85 10.63 21.36 -5.34
CA LEU A 85 10.64 19.93 -5.63
C LEU A 85 12.04 19.49 -6.09
N PRO A 86 12.36 18.18 -5.99
CA PRO A 86 13.58 17.62 -6.55
C PRO A 86 13.76 17.93 -8.05
N ASP A 87 15.01 18.08 -8.50
CA ASP A 87 15.35 18.44 -9.89
C ASP A 87 14.89 17.39 -10.91
N ASP A 88 14.75 16.13 -10.49
CA ASP A 88 14.28 15.00 -11.29
C ASP A 88 12.74 14.87 -11.33
N THR A 89 12.02 15.84 -10.77
CA THR A 89 10.55 15.81 -10.79
C THR A 89 10.00 16.02 -12.20
N ASP A 90 9.10 15.14 -12.63
CA ASP A 90 8.41 15.31 -13.91
C ASP A 90 7.50 16.54 -13.91
N ILE A 91 7.89 17.53 -14.73
CA ILE A 91 7.23 18.83 -14.86
C ILE A 91 5.79 18.65 -15.37
N GLY A 92 5.57 17.70 -16.29
CA GLY A 92 4.28 17.41 -16.89
C GLY A 92 3.24 16.99 -15.83
N GLY A 93 3.60 16.04 -14.97
CA GLY A 93 2.75 15.56 -13.88
C GLY A 93 2.33 16.67 -12.91
N VAL A 94 3.28 17.54 -12.54
CA VAL A 94 3.03 18.70 -11.66
C VAL A 94 2.04 19.68 -12.30
N ILE A 95 2.24 20.05 -13.56
CA ILE A 95 1.35 20.95 -14.28
C ILE A 95 -0.06 20.35 -14.39
N GLN A 96 -0.16 19.06 -14.71
CA GLN A 96 -1.45 18.40 -14.88
C GLN A 96 -2.26 18.34 -13.58
N ILE A 97 -1.64 17.98 -12.44
CA ILE A 97 -2.37 17.94 -11.16
C ILE A 97 -2.80 19.34 -10.71
N VAL A 98 -1.95 20.36 -10.89
CA VAL A 98 -2.29 21.75 -10.55
C VAL A 98 -3.43 22.27 -11.42
N ASN A 99 -3.36 22.06 -12.73
CA ASN A 99 -4.40 22.45 -13.68
C ASN A 99 -5.73 21.75 -13.37
N HIS A 100 -5.69 20.48 -12.98
CA HIS A 100 -6.88 19.76 -12.56
C HIS A 100 -7.54 20.39 -11.33
N LEU A 101 -6.77 20.69 -10.28
CA LEU A 101 -7.31 21.32 -9.07
C LEU A 101 -7.86 22.72 -9.35
N GLU A 102 -7.21 23.48 -10.23
CA GLU A 102 -7.73 24.76 -10.69
C GLU A 102 -9.04 24.62 -11.49
N ALA A 103 -9.17 23.57 -12.31
CA ALA A 103 -10.42 23.29 -13.03
C ALA A 103 -11.54 22.90 -12.05
N VAL A 104 -11.23 22.08 -11.03
CA VAL A 104 -12.17 21.67 -9.98
C VAL A 104 -12.82 22.86 -9.29
N ILE A 105 -12.05 23.90 -8.94
CA ILE A 105 -12.60 25.08 -8.27
C ILE A 105 -13.45 25.96 -9.19
N LYS A 106 -13.13 25.98 -10.50
CA LYS A 106 -13.87 26.74 -11.52
C LYS A 106 -15.16 26.02 -11.95
N PHE A 107 -15.29 24.72 -11.68
CA PHE A 107 -16.44 23.93 -12.12
C PHE A 107 -17.69 24.19 -11.25
N LYS A 108 -18.77 24.63 -11.89
CA LYS A 108 -20.04 24.98 -11.21
C LYS A 108 -20.77 23.78 -10.61
N HIS A 109 -20.73 22.64 -11.30
CA HIS A 109 -21.41 21.41 -10.87
C HIS A 109 -20.50 20.54 -9.99
N LYS A 110 -20.88 19.29 -9.76
CA LYS A 110 -20.00 18.32 -9.12
C LYS A 110 -18.76 18.10 -10.01
N PRO A 111 -17.55 18.43 -9.54
CA PRO A 111 -16.35 18.28 -10.35
C PRO A 111 -16.09 16.81 -10.67
N ASN A 112 -15.59 16.56 -11.88
CA ASN A 112 -15.15 15.23 -12.27
C ASN A 112 -13.78 14.94 -11.65
N GLN A 113 -13.51 13.66 -11.39
CA GLN A 113 -12.16 13.19 -11.09
C GLN A 113 -11.24 13.40 -12.29
N LEU A 114 -9.93 13.38 -12.06
CA LEU A 114 -8.94 13.45 -13.12
C LEU A 114 -9.20 12.36 -14.18
N SER A 115 -8.94 12.70 -15.45
CA SER A 115 -9.21 11.85 -16.61
C SER A 115 -8.67 10.45 -16.41
N LYS A 116 -9.42 9.45 -16.87
CA LYS A 116 -8.97 8.06 -16.86
C LYS A 116 -8.17 7.71 -18.13
N ASN A 117 -8.29 8.48 -19.20
CA ASN A 117 -7.69 8.15 -20.50
C ASN A 117 -6.29 8.73 -20.60
N MET A 118 -5.35 8.11 -19.89
CA MET A 118 -3.93 8.47 -19.89
C MET A 118 -3.09 7.21 -20.10
N THR A 119 -1.90 7.40 -20.64
CA THR A 119 -0.87 6.35 -20.70
C THR A 119 -0.41 5.98 -19.29
N MET A 120 0.27 4.84 -19.14
CA MET A 120 0.84 4.45 -17.84
C MET A 120 1.89 5.46 -17.38
N LEU A 121 2.74 5.95 -18.31
CA LEU A 121 3.77 6.94 -18.02
C LEU A 121 3.17 8.24 -17.46
N GLU A 122 2.17 8.82 -18.13
CA GLU A 122 1.48 10.02 -17.64
C GLU A 122 0.80 9.77 -16.29
N SER A 123 0.13 8.62 -16.14
CA SER A 123 -0.55 8.26 -14.90
C SER A 123 0.41 8.19 -13.72
N LEU A 124 1.57 7.54 -13.89
CA LEU A 124 2.59 7.40 -12.85
C LEU A 124 3.32 8.71 -12.57
N SER A 125 3.57 9.52 -13.61
CA SER A 125 4.11 10.87 -13.48
C SER A 125 3.21 11.74 -12.58
N ILE A 126 1.91 11.79 -12.87
CA ILE A 126 0.94 12.54 -12.07
C ILE A 126 0.89 12.02 -10.64
N CYS A 127 0.89 10.69 -10.45
CA CYS A 127 0.90 10.09 -9.12
C CYS A 127 2.17 10.44 -8.33
N ALA A 128 3.34 10.44 -8.97
CA ALA A 128 4.60 10.81 -8.33
C ALA A 128 4.60 12.30 -7.93
N ALA A 129 4.20 13.18 -8.84
CA ALA A 129 4.07 14.61 -8.59
C ALA A 129 3.08 14.91 -7.46
N ALA A 130 1.91 14.26 -7.47
CA ALA A 130 0.91 14.41 -6.42
C ALA A 130 1.44 13.91 -5.06
N ASN A 131 2.21 12.83 -5.02
CA ASN A 131 2.82 12.35 -3.77
C ASN A 131 3.82 13.37 -3.20
N LEU A 132 4.69 13.93 -4.04
CA LEU A 132 5.64 14.98 -3.66
C LEU A 132 4.95 16.26 -3.16
N LEU A 133 3.77 16.57 -3.69
CA LEU A 133 2.96 17.71 -3.27
C LEU A 133 2.02 17.38 -2.10
N GLY A 134 1.96 16.13 -1.62
CA GLY A 134 1.00 15.67 -0.61
C GLY A 134 -0.46 15.74 -1.04
N MET A 135 -0.72 15.56 -2.34
CA MET A 135 -2.03 15.60 -2.99
C MET A 135 -2.50 14.21 -3.45
N SER A 136 -1.93 13.14 -2.89
CA SER A 136 -2.15 11.74 -3.31
C SER A 136 -3.62 11.34 -3.34
N ARG A 137 -4.46 11.90 -2.46
CA ARG A 137 -5.91 11.65 -2.43
C ARG A 137 -6.62 11.92 -3.76
N TYR A 138 -6.15 12.90 -4.53
CA TYR A 138 -6.79 13.33 -5.79
C TYR A 138 -6.41 12.45 -6.98
N VAL A 139 -5.45 11.54 -6.80
CA VAL A 139 -4.91 10.66 -7.84
C VAL A 139 -4.98 9.18 -7.46
N ASP A 140 -5.52 8.86 -6.28
CA ASP A 140 -5.64 7.48 -5.77
C ASP A 140 -6.41 6.56 -6.74
N HIS A 141 -7.45 7.08 -7.40
CA HIS A 141 -8.20 6.31 -8.39
C HIS A 141 -7.37 5.96 -9.64
N ILE A 142 -6.41 6.81 -10.01
CA ILE A 142 -5.48 6.55 -11.12
C ILE A 142 -4.47 5.49 -10.71
N TYR A 143 -3.89 5.64 -9.51
CA TYR A 143 -2.94 4.66 -8.98
C TYR A 143 -3.56 3.26 -8.88
N LYS A 144 -4.78 3.15 -8.33
CA LYS A 144 -5.54 1.90 -8.26
C LYS A 144 -5.85 1.30 -9.63
N ARG A 145 -6.10 2.14 -10.64
CA ARG A 145 -6.27 1.68 -12.02
C ARG A 145 -4.95 1.09 -12.55
N CYS A 146 -3.82 1.75 -12.34
CA CYS A 146 -2.52 1.25 -12.75
C CYS A 146 -2.23 -0.11 -12.09
N GLU A 147 -2.45 -0.22 -10.78
CA GLU A 147 -2.34 -1.49 -10.04
C GLU A 147 -3.25 -2.58 -10.62
N ALA A 148 -4.51 -2.26 -10.93
CA ALA A 148 -5.44 -3.21 -11.51
C ALA A 148 -5.05 -3.65 -12.93
N LEU A 149 -4.44 -2.77 -13.74
CA LEU A 149 -3.94 -3.12 -15.06
C LEU A 149 -2.78 -4.11 -14.97
N LEU A 150 -1.84 -3.89 -14.05
CA LEU A 150 -0.66 -4.73 -13.87
C LEU A 150 -0.95 -6.12 -13.31
N ARG A 151 -2.12 -6.29 -12.67
CA ARG A 151 -2.56 -7.60 -12.16
C ARG A 151 -3.33 -8.45 -13.17
N LYS A 152 -3.68 -7.90 -14.34
CA LYS A 152 -4.52 -8.61 -15.33
C LYS A 152 -3.75 -9.53 -16.25
N GLY A 153 -2.43 -9.36 -16.35
CA GLY A 153 -1.54 -10.14 -17.19
C GLY A 153 -0.23 -9.41 -17.44
N LEU A 154 0.60 -9.97 -18.31
CA LEU A 154 1.91 -9.43 -18.67
C LEU A 154 1.80 -7.98 -19.16
N PRO A 155 2.46 -7.02 -18.49
CA PRO A 155 2.50 -5.63 -18.96
C PRO A 155 3.23 -5.52 -20.30
N THR A 156 2.80 -4.59 -21.14
CA THR A 156 3.54 -4.21 -22.35
C THR A 156 4.90 -3.60 -21.99
N TYR A 157 5.89 -3.68 -22.87
CA TYR A 157 7.21 -3.06 -22.67
C TYR A 157 7.13 -1.57 -22.33
N GLU A 158 6.26 -0.81 -23.00
CA GLU A 158 6.01 0.60 -22.68
C GLU A 158 5.53 0.81 -21.22
N ASN A 159 4.68 -0.09 -20.71
CA ASN A 159 4.25 -0.04 -19.32
C ASN A 159 5.38 -0.44 -18.36
N LEU A 160 6.24 -1.38 -18.76
CA LEU A 160 7.44 -1.75 -17.99
C LEU A 160 8.41 -0.57 -17.90
N ASP A 161 8.71 0.10 -19.02
CA ASP A 161 9.56 1.29 -19.07
C ASP A 161 9.03 2.39 -18.14
N ALA A 162 7.72 2.65 -18.19
CA ALA A 162 7.08 3.62 -17.31
C ALA A 162 7.26 3.27 -15.82
N ILE A 163 7.13 1.99 -15.45
CA ILE A 163 7.26 1.56 -14.06
C ILE A 163 8.71 1.58 -13.60
N ILE A 164 9.65 1.23 -14.46
CA ILE A 164 11.09 1.30 -14.17
C ILE A 164 11.49 2.78 -13.95
N ALA A 165 11.06 3.67 -14.84
CA ALA A 165 11.33 5.10 -14.75
C ALA A 165 10.85 5.71 -13.42
N PHE A 166 9.71 5.25 -12.89
CA PHE A 166 9.14 5.73 -11.63
C PHE A 166 9.30 4.74 -10.46
N SER A 167 10.22 3.77 -10.55
CA SER A 167 10.37 2.68 -9.57
C SER A 167 10.60 3.17 -8.14
N LYS A 168 11.37 4.27 -7.97
CA LYS A 168 11.62 4.90 -6.66
C LYS A 168 10.38 5.54 -6.03
N HIS A 169 9.46 6.04 -6.84
CA HIS A 169 8.24 6.68 -6.35
C HIS A 169 7.11 5.69 -6.14
N HIS A 170 7.13 4.57 -6.87
CA HIS A 170 6.06 3.57 -6.91
C HIS A 170 6.59 2.15 -6.64
N GLU A 171 7.39 1.99 -5.58
CA GLU A 171 8.03 0.71 -5.21
C GLU A 171 7.05 -0.46 -5.15
N ARG A 172 5.82 -0.22 -4.69
CA ARG A 172 4.76 -1.23 -4.66
C ARG A 172 4.37 -1.72 -6.04
N LEU A 173 4.20 -0.83 -7.03
CA LEU A 173 3.86 -1.25 -8.40
C LEU A 173 5.02 -2.00 -9.04
N PHE A 174 6.25 -1.50 -8.84
CA PHE A 174 7.46 -2.19 -9.29
C PHE A 174 7.54 -3.60 -8.70
N SER A 175 7.31 -3.76 -7.40
CA SER A 175 7.30 -5.08 -6.75
C SER A 175 6.21 -6.01 -7.29
N ILE A 176 5.00 -5.51 -7.59
CA ILE A 176 3.94 -6.32 -8.23
C ILE A 176 4.44 -6.86 -9.57
N VAL A 177 4.98 -6.00 -10.42
CA VAL A 177 5.48 -6.39 -11.75
C VAL A 177 6.64 -7.36 -11.66
N VAL A 178 7.63 -7.10 -10.80
CA VAL A 178 8.79 -7.99 -10.64
C VAL A 178 8.36 -9.37 -10.16
N ASN A 179 7.46 -9.45 -9.17
CA ASN A 179 6.99 -10.74 -8.66
C ASN A 179 6.23 -11.53 -9.74
N ASP A 180 5.39 -10.85 -10.51
CA ASP A 180 4.62 -11.47 -11.60
C ASP A 180 5.55 -11.95 -12.73
N LEU A 181 6.47 -11.10 -13.19
CA LEU A 181 7.48 -11.47 -14.19
C LEU A 181 8.38 -12.61 -13.70
N ALA A 182 8.77 -12.64 -12.43
CA ALA A 182 9.57 -13.72 -11.87
C ALA A 182 8.85 -15.08 -11.94
N VAL A 183 7.53 -15.10 -11.70
CA VAL A 183 6.70 -16.29 -11.91
C VAL A 183 6.73 -16.70 -13.38
N HIS A 184 6.50 -15.76 -14.29
CA HIS A 184 6.48 -16.06 -15.72
C HIS A 184 7.81 -16.58 -16.27
N VAL A 185 8.93 -16.01 -15.80
CA VAL A 185 10.30 -16.46 -16.14
C VAL A 185 10.57 -17.84 -15.58
N ARG A 186 10.18 -18.11 -14.33
CA ARG A 186 10.39 -19.43 -13.71
C ARG A 186 9.58 -20.53 -14.38
N ASP A 187 8.37 -20.20 -14.81
CA ASP A 187 7.43 -21.16 -15.37
C ASP A 187 7.53 -21.24 -16.91
N ASP A 188 8.54 -20.59 -17.52
CA ASP A 188 8.79 -20.53 -18.97
C ASP A 188 7.56 -20.10 -19.80
N THR A 189 6.79 -19.14 -19.29
CA THR A 189 5.53 -18.65 -19.91
C THR A 189 5.64 -17.27 -20.57
N ILE A 190 6.86 -16.76 -20.74
CA ILE A 190 7.12 -15.52 -21.49
C ILE A 190 6.90 -15.79 -23.00
N PRO A 191 5.99 -15.08 -23.69
CA PRO A 191 5.67 -15.36 -25.10
C PRO A 191 6.84 -15.14 -26.07
N ASP A 192 7.68 -14.16 -25.79
CA ASP A 192 8.71 -13.57 -26.66
C ASP A 192 10.08 -13.57 -25.96
N VAL A 193 10.53 -14.75 -25.55
CA VAL A 193 11.74 -14.95 -24.71
C VAL A 193 12.98 -14.22 -25.24
N GLU A 194 13.22 -14.21 -26.55
CA GLU A 194 14.39 -13.54 -27.14
C GLU A 194 14.34 -12.01 -26.98
N GLU A 195 13.18 -11.41 -27.26
CA GLU A 195 12.96 -9.95 -27.12
C GLU A 195 13.00 -9.55 -25.63
N PHE A 196 12.38 -10.35 -24.77
CA PHE A 196 12.40 -10.13 -23.34
C PHE A 196 13.82 -10.20 -22.76
N ASN A 197 14.64 -11.16 -23.19
CA ASN A 197 16.04 -11.24 -22.77
C ASN A 197 16.86 -10.04 -23.25
N ALA A 198 16.65 -9.59 -24.49
CA ALA A 198 17.28 -8.37 -24.99
C ALA A 198 16.85 -7.14 -24.17
N TYR A 199 15.57 -7.06 -23.81
CA TYR A 199 15.04 -6.00 -22.96
C TYR A 199 15.63 -6.01 -21.53
N LEU A 200 15.80 -7.19 -20.93
CA LEU A 200 16.45 -7.35 -19.63
C LEU A 200 17.92 -6.93 -19.64
N MET A 201 18.64 -7.19 -20.74
CA MET A 201 20.02 -6.72 -20.91
C MET A 201 20.12 -5.19 -20.90
N LEU A 202 19.11 -4.50 -21.44
CA LEU A 202 19.03 -3.03 -21.40
C LEU A 202 18.60 -2.50 -20.03
N ASN A 203 17.94 -3.32 -19.21
CA ASN A 203 17.37 -2.96 -17.92
C ASN A 203 17.94 -3.82 -16.77
N PRO A 204 19.23 -3.65 -16.41
CA PRO A 204 19.92 -4.55 -15.46
C PRO A 204 19.31 -4.52 -14.06
N ILE A 205 18.68 -3.41 -13.65
CA ILE A 205 17.99 -3.32 -12.35
C ILE A 205 16.79 -4.28 -12.32
N LEU A 206 16.01 -4.33 -13.40
CA LEU A 206 14.86 -5.23 -13.51
C LEU A 206 15.32 -6.70 -13.49
N ASP A 207 16.31 -7.03 -14.32
CA ASP A 207 16.90 -8.38 -14.38
C ASP A 207 17.41 -8.86 -13.02
N ALA A 208 18.21 -8.04 -12.34
CA ALA A 208 18.74 -8.36 -11.02
C ALA A 208 17.62 -8.60 -9.99
N THR A 209 16.57 -7.78 -10.01
CA THR A 209 15.46 -7.91 -9.04
C THR A 209 14.64 -9.18 -9.32
N ILE A 210 14.40 -9.52 -10.60
CA ILE A 210 13.72 -10.78 -10.98
C ILE A 210 14.53 -11.99 -10.49
N LYS A 211 15.84 -12.00 -10.71
CA LYS A 211 16.75 -13.06 -10.24
C LYS A 211 16.71 -13.20 -8.72
N GLU A 212 16.78 -12.09 -7.99
CA GLU A 212 16.69 -12.09 -6.53
C GLU A 212 15.36 -12.69 -6.03
N VAL A 213 14.23 -12.37 -6.66
CA VAL A 213 12.93 -12.94 -6.31
C VAL A 213 12.90 -14.45 -6.55
N ASN A 214 13.46 -14.92 -7.66
CA ASN A 214 13.52 -16.35 -7.98
C ASN A 214 14.47 -17.13 -7.04
N GLU A 215 15.61 -16.54 -6.66
CA GLU A 215 16.51 -17.14 -5.66
C GLU A 215 15.85 -17.25 -4.28
N LYS A 216 15.12 -16.20 -3.85
CA LYS A 216 14.32 -16.22 -2.61
C LYS A 216 13.25 -17.30 -2.66
N TYR A 217 12.57 -17.45 -3.80
CA TYR A 217 11.58 -18.50 -4.00
C TYR A 217 12.20 -19.90 -3.89
N ALA A 218 13.30 -20.16 -4.59
CA ALA A 218 14.01 -21.45 -4.53
C ALA A 218 14.47 -21.78 -3.10
N THR A 219 15.00 -20.80 -2.37
CA THR A 219 15.39 -20.97 -0.96
C THR A 219 14.18 -21.30 -0.07
N ASN A 220 13.05 -20.63 -0.29
CA ASN A 220 11.82 -20.89 0.46
C ASN A 220 11.25 -22.29 0.16
N LEU A 221 11.35 -22.76 -1.08
CA LEU A 221 10.92 -24.10 -1.47
C LEU A 221 11.72 -25.18 -0.75
N LEU A 222 13.05 -25.05 -0.68
CA LEU A 222 13.91 -25.96 0.08
C LEU A 222 13.57 -25.96 1.58
N ARG A 223 13.34 -24.78 2.16
CA ARG A 223 12.91 -24.64 3.56
C ARG A 223 11.54 -25.26 3.81
N GLN A 224 10.63 -25.21 2.84
CA GLN A 224 9.32 -25.85 2.95
C GLN A 224 9.46 -27.37 2.92
N ALA A 225 10.24 -27.92 1.98
CA ALA A 225 10.53 -29.35 1.93
C ALA A 225 11.16 -29.86 3.24
N GLU A 226 12.16 -29.16 3.79
CA GLU A 226 12.78 -29.52 5.07
C GLU A 226 11.78 -29.49 6.24
N ARG A 227 10.87 -28.49 6.27
CA ARG A 227 9.81 -28.42 7.30
C ARG A 227 8.82 -29.58 7.16
N GLU A 228 8.50 -29.98 5.94
CA GLU A 228 7.62 -31.12 5.69
C GLU A 228 8.27 -32.43 6.11
N GLU A 229 9.53 -32.65 5.74
CA GLU A 229 10.33 -33.80 6.17
C GLU A 229 10.42 -33.91 7.70
N ARG A 230 10.61 -32.79 8.41
CA ARG A 230 10.61 -32.76 9.89
C ARG A 230 9.23 -32.98 10.50
N ARG A 231 8.15 -32.60 9.80
CA ARG A 231 6.77 -32.79 10.28
C ARG A 231 6.33 -34.24 10.21
N ILE A 232 6.78 -35.00 9.21
CA ILE A 232 6.42 -36.41 9.04
C ILE A 232 6.72 -37.24 10.31
N PRO A 233 7.96 -37.33 10.83
CA PRO A 233 8.27 -38.15 12.00
C PRO A 233 7.57 -37.64 13.26
N PHE A 234 7.39 -36.32 13.41
CA PHE A 234 6.62 -35.76 14.53
C PHE A 234 5.17 -36.25 14.54
N TRP A 235 4.51 -36.25 13.37
CA TRP A 235 3.14 -36.73 13.27
C TRP A 235 3.05 -38.25 13.41
N ASP A 236 4.03 -39.00 12.93
CA ASP A 236 4.07 -40.44 13.07
C ASP A 236 4.31 -40.85 14.53
N GLU A 237 5.24 -40.22 15.24
CA GLU A 237 5.44 -40.42 16.68
C GLU A 237 4.18 -40.06 17.47
N LYS A 238 3.52 -38.94 17.12
CA LYS A 238 2.28 -38.51 17.77
C LYS A 238 1.13 -39.49 17.51
N LYS A 239 1.00 -40.02 16.29
CA LYS A 239 0.03 -41.07 15.94
C LYS A 239 0.34 -42.37 16.69
N ALA A 240 1.60 -42.79 16.75
CA ALA A 240 2.02 -43.98 17.49
C ALA A 240 1.69 -43.86 18.98
N LYS A 241 2.02 -42.73 19.62
CA LYS A 241 1.65 -42.44 21.02
C LYS A 241 0.14 -42.44 21.23
N ALA A 242 -0.63 -41.83 20.32
CA ALA A 242 -2.08 -41.84 20.39
C ALA A 242 -2.66 -43.25 20.26
N ALA A 243 -2.10 -44.10 19.39
CA ALA A 243 -2.50 -45.49 19.24
C ALA A 243 -2.19 -46.30 20.51
N THR A 244 -1.01 -46.11 21.12
CA THR A 244 -0.68 -46.78 22.39
C THR A 244 -1.60 -46.37 23.54
N LEU A 245 -1.94 -45.07 23.62
CA LEU A 245 -2.88 -44.57 24.62
C LEU A 245 -4.30 -45.10 24.38
N GLU A 246 -4.75 -45.19 23.13
CA GLU A 246 -6.06 -45.76 22.79
C GLU A 246 -6.15 -47.24 23.20
N ILE A 247 -5.12 -48.05 22.88
CA ILE A 247 -5.06 -49.46 23.29
C ILE A 247 -5.09 -49.58 24.82
N SER A 248 -4.32 -48.76 25.54
CA SER A 248 -4.31 -48.75 27.01
C SER A 248 -5.67 -48.37 27.61
N CYS A 249 -6.28 -47.31 27.07
CA CYS A 249 -7.62 -46.85 27.44
C CYS A 249 -8.69 -47.93 27.21
N GLN A 250 -8.66 -48.61 26.07
CA GLN A 250 -9.61 -49.67 25.73
C GLN A 250 -9.44 -50.88 26.65
N LYS A 251 -8.20 -51.29 26.91
CA LYS A 251 -7.91 -52.40 27.85
C LYS A 251 -8.44 -52.10 29.25
N LYS A 252 -8.19 -50.89 29.76
CA LYS A 252 -8.72 -50.43 31.05
C LYS A 252 -10.25 -50.33 31.05
N ALA A 253 -10.87 -49.90 29.96
CA ALA A 253 -12.33 -49.80 29.89
C ALA A 253 -13.05 -51.16 29.88
N LEU A 254 -12.40 -52.23 29.39
CA LEU A 254 -12.99 -53.57 29.26
C LEU A 254 -12.74 -54.47 30.48
N GLU A 255 -11.56 -54.41 31.10
CA GLU A 255 -11.27 -55.21 32.31
C GLU A 255 -12.06 -54.64 33.50
N THR A 256 -12.70 -55.49 34.31
CA THR A 256 -13.19 -55.11 35.64
C THR A 256 -12.00 -54.70 36.50
N ILE A 257 -11.66 -53.42 36.47
CA ILE A 257 -10.38 -52.93 36.95
C ILE A 257 -10.26 -53.20 38.47
N PRO A 258 -9.17 -53.85 38.93
CA PRO A 258 -8.80 -53.84 40.34
C PRO A 258 -8.60 -52.37 40.79
N LYS A 259 -9.12 -51.97 41.96
CA LYS A 259 -9.16 -50.57 42.48
C LYS A 259 -7.86 -49.75 42.38
N ASP A 260 -6.72 -50.40 42.11
CA ASP A 260 -5.39 -49.80 42.03
C ASP A 260 -4.99 -49.33 40.62
N ARG A 261 -5.74 -49.66 39.55
CA ARG A 261 -5.36 -49.31 38.15
C ARG A 261 -6.16 -48.13 37.57
N LYS A 262 -5.94 -46.94 38.14
CA LYS A 262 -6.54 -45.69 37.64
C LYS A 262 -6.02 -45.29 36.25
N PHE A 263 -6.83 -44.57 35.48
CA PHE A 263 -6.38 -43.86 34.28
C PHE A 263 -5.34 -42.80 34.65
N THR A 264 -4.20 -42.83 33.97
CA THR A 264 -3.16 -41.79 34.02
C THR A 264 -3.68 -40.47 33.46
N SER A 265 -3.02 -39.36 33.78
CA SER A 265 -3.42 -38.04 33.31
C SER A 265 -3.48 -37.94 31.77
N GLU A 266 -2.50 -38.55 31.08
CA GLU A 266 -2.44 -38.58 29.61
C GLU A 266 -3.56 -39.42 28.99
N GLU A 267 -3.85 -40.60 29.56
CA GLU A 267 -4.97 -41.44 29.12
C GLU A 267 -6.32 -40.75 29.33
N ARG A 268 -6.51 -40.03 30.45
CA ARG A 268 -7.75 -39.25 30.69
C ARG A 268 -7.92 -38.14 29.67
N MET A 269 -6.84 -37.41 29.37
CA MET A 269 -6.86 -36.35 28.36
C MET A 269 -7.14 -36.92 26.96
N HIS A 270 -6.53 -38.06 26.62
CA HIS A 270 -6.80 -38.77 25.37
C HIS A 270 -8.26 -39.23 25.29
N TRP A 271 -8.79 -39.86 26.34
CA TRP A 271 -10.18 -40.30 26.43
C TRP A 271 -11.17 -39.15 26.30
N LEU A 272 -10.93 -38.05 27.01
CA LEU A 272 -11.77 -36.86 26.92
C LEU A 272 -11.77 -36.28 25.50
N ARG A 273 -10.60 -36.26 24.85
CA ARG A 273 -10.46 -35.78 23.47
C ARG A 273 -11.16 -36.67 22.46
N THR A 274 -11.06 -37.99 22.57
CA THR A 274 -11.60 -38.93 21.57
C THR A 274 -13.06 -39.30 21.81
N LYS A 275 -13.50 -39.36 23.07
CA LYS A 275 -14.87 -39.78 23.46
C LYS A 275 -15.76 -38.64 23.94
N GLY A 276 -15.21 -37.44 24.17
CA GLY A 276 -15.96 -36.24 24.56
C GLY A 276 -16.58 -36.31 25.97
N LYS A 277 -16.22 -37.29 26.80
CA LYS A 277 -16.78 -37.51 28.14
C LYS A 277 -15.67 -37.91 29.12
N GLN A 278 -15.93 -37.78 30.42
CA GLN A 278 -15.01 -38.26 31.46
C GLN A 278 -14.94 -39.80 31.44
N PRO A 279 -13.76 -40.40 31.70
CA PRO A 279 -13.65 -41.85 31.82
C PRO A 279 -14.45 -42.36 33.03
N PRO A 280 -14.88 -43.64 33.04
CA PRO A 280 -15.65 -44.23 34.13
C PRO A 280 -14.99 -44.00 35.50
N LYS A 281 -15.78 -43.53 36.48
CA LYS A 281 -15.32 -43.31 37.86
C LYS A 281 -15.33 -44.64 38.62
N GLY A 282 -14.28 -44.93 39.38
CA GLY A 282 -14.28 -46.06 40.33
C GLY A 282 -13.69 -47.37 39.81
N CYS A 283 -12.96 -47.30 38.70
CA CYS A 283 -12.01 -48.30 38.26
C CYS A 283 -10.59 -47.91 38.71
#